data_AF-A0A9Q0KAP5-F1
#
_entry.id   AF-A0A9Q0KAP5-F1
#
_cell.length_a   1.000
_cell.length_b   1.000
_cell.length_c   1.000
_cell.angle_alpha   90.00
_cell.angle_beta   90.00
_cell.angle_gamma   90.00
#
_symmetry.space_group_name_H-M   'P 1'
#
loop_
_entity.id
_entity.type
_entity.pdbx_description
1 polymer ?
#
loop_
_entity_poly.entity_id
_entity_poly.type
_entity_poly.pdbx_seq_one_letter_code
_entity_poly.pdbx_strand_id
1 'polypeptide(L)'
;MARVSITYSPYVFITDFFLDWTQHLAFELDIPCVAFYPSIVFISSVFKALSQKIGSLQPFADLSHLPNTLSFLFDHLPSMLRLFKEPDSDWACFKDSFIANSSSWGAILNTFEALEDIYLYHWNQEMGHTRAWTVGFLMNLDGAGPSPIDRGKPSSMPADGVPTWLDGCLDGSLLFVCFIWAIK
;
A
#
# COMPACT_ATOMS: atom_id res chain seq x y z
N MET A 1 15.61 -11.16 -26.63
CA MET A 1 15.28 -11.45 -25.22
C MET A 1 16.57 -11.68 -24.46
N ALA A 2 16.95 -10.76 -23.59
CA ALA A 2 18.13 -10.93 -22.73
C ALA A 2 17.78 -11.96 -21.65
N ARG A 3 18.50 -13.09 -21.63
CA ARG A 3 18.41 -14.05 -20.52
C ARG A 3 19.11 -13.44 -19.32
N VAL A 4 18.35 -13.07 -18.29
CA VAL A 4 18.90 -12.73 -16.99
C VAL A 4 19.53 -14.01 -16.43
N SER A 5 20.85 -14.11 -16.42
CA SER A 5 21.55 -15.22 -15.76
C SER A 5 21.62 -14.94 -14.27
N ILE A 6 20.71 -15.52 -13.49
CA ILE A 6 20.72 -15.40 -12.04
C ILE A 6 21.58 -16.54 -11.48
N THR A 7 22.66 -16.22 -10.78
CA THR A 7 23.60 -17.20 -10.19
C THR A 7 22.97 -18.02 -9.05
N TYR A 8 21.88 -17.52 -8.47
CA TYR A 8 21.06 -18.17 -7.44
C TYR A 8 19.60 -17.92 -7.76
N SER A 9 18.78 -18.97 -7.85
CA SER A 9 17.34 -18.81 -8.09
C SER A 9 16.66 -18.27 -6.82
N PRO A 10 15.91 -17.15 -6.88
CA PRO A 10 15.20 -16.64 -5.71
C PRO A 10 14.12 -17.62 -5.26
N TYR A 11 13.95 -17.78 -3.95
CA TYR A 11 12.92 -18.67 -3.38
C TYR A 11 11.54 -18.03 -3.28
N VAL A 12 11.47 -16.70 -3.30
CA VAL A 12 10.22 -15.94 -3.19
C VAL A 12 10.43 -14.53 -3.75
N PHE A 13 9.39 -13.99 -4.38
CA PHE A 13 9.29 -12.56 -4.71
C PHE A 13 8.47 -11.86 -3.64
N ILE A 14 8.95 -10.71 -3.16
CA ILE A 14 8.16 -9.77 -2.36
C ILE A 14 8.09 -8.48 -3.15
N THR A 15 6.89 -8.08 -3.55
CA THR A 15 6.71 -7.03 -4.55
C THR A 15 5.66 -6.04 -4.08
N ASP A 16 5.85 -4.77 -4.37
CA ASP A 16 4.84 -3.76 -4.08
C ASP A 16 3.56 -4.08 -4.85
N PHE A 17 2.39 -3.91 -4.22
CA PHE A 17 1.10 -4.22 -4.83
C PHE A 17 0.80 -3.43 -6.11
N PHE A 18 1.51 -2.33 -6.41
CA PHE A 18 1.40 -1.64 -7.70
C PHE A 18 2.10 -2.36 -8.86
N LEU A 19 2.90 -3.40 -8.61
CA LEU A 19 3.76 -4.06 -9.60
C LEU A 19 3.19 -5.38 -10.09
N ASP A 20 2.03 -5.34 -10.76
CA ASP A 20 1.33 -6.50 -11.32
C ASP A 20 2.19 -7.44 -12.18
N TRP A 21 3.07 -6.89 -13.02
CA TRP A 21 3.93 -7.66 -13.92
C TRP A 21 4.82 -8.67 -13.17
N THR A 22 5.13 -8.40 -11.89
CA THR A 22 5.96 -9.28 -11.07
C THR A 22 5.25 -10.60 -10.76
N GLN A 23 3.92 -10.59 -10.66
CA GLN A 23 3.12 -11.79 -10.48
C GLN A 23 3.21 -12.71 -11.71
N HIS A 24 3.19 -12.12 -12.91
CA HIS A 24 3.36 -12.87 -14.16
C HIS A 24 4.76 -13.46 -14.27
N LEU A 25 5.80 -12.68 -13.94
CA LEU A 25 7.17 -13.17 -13.93
C LEU A 25 7.38 -14.30 -12.92
N ALA A 26 6.83 -14.17 -11.72
CA ALA A 26 6.93 -15.19 -10.68
C ALA A 26 6.26 -16.51 -11.12
N PHE A 27 5.11 -16.42 -11.82
CA PHE A 27 4.45 -17.56 -12.43
C PHE A 27 5.31 -18.22 -13.52
N GLU A 28 5.92 -17.44 -14.42
CA GLU A 28 6.81 -17.99 -15.47
C GLU A 28 8.04 -18.70 -14.90
N LEU A 29 8.53 -18.25 -13.75
CA LEU A 29 9.70 -18.81 -13.08
C LEU A 29 9.36 -19.94 -12.08
N ASP A 30 8.07 -20.24 -11.88
CA ASP A 30 7.57 -21.18 -10.86
C ASP A 30 8.04 -20.83 -9.43
N ILE A 31 8.00 -19.54 -9.09
CA ILE A 31 8.43 -19.00 -7.78
C ILE A 31 7.23 -18.34 -7.08
N PRO A 32 7.02 -18.58 -5.77
CA PRO A 32 5.99 -17.89 -5.00
C PRO A 32 6.17 -16.37 -5.02
N CYS A 33 5.08 -15.63 -5.21
CA CYS A 33 5.05 -14.17 -5.13
C CYS A 33 4.17 -13.72 -3.97
N VAL A 34 4.67 -12.78 -3.16
CA VAL A 34 3.98 -12.20 -2.01
C VAL A 34 3.80 -10.71 -2.25
N ALA A 35 2.54 -10.27 -2.30
CA ALA A 35 2.20 -8.86 -2.49
C ALA A 35 2.40 -8.08 -1.18
N PHE A 36 3.16 -6.99 -1.23
CA PHE A 36 3.36 -6.07 -0.13
C PHE A 36 2.44 -4.86 -0.26
N TYR A 37 1.60 -4.66 0.74
CA TYR A 37 0.69 -3.53 0.86
C TYR A 37 1.28 -2.52 1.86
N PRO A 38 1.90 -1.42 1.39
CA PRO A 38 2.45 -0.38 2.26
C PRO A 38 1.35 0.48 2.89
N SER A 39 0.14 0.43 2.33
CA SER A 39 -1.02 1.22 2.74
C SER A 39 -1.90 0.49 3.75
N ILE A 40 -2.72 1.28 4.45
CA ILE A 40 -3.75 0.85 5.40
C ILE A 40 -4.73 -0.13 4.71
N VAL A 41 -5.09 -1.22 5.38
CA VAL A 41 -5.94 -2.31 4.85
C VAL A 41 -7.32 -1.81 4.42
N PHE A 42 -7.86 -0.81 5.14
CA PHE A 42 -9.07 -0.11 4.75
C PHE A 42 -9.02 0.43 3.32
N ILE A 43 -7.97 1.16 2.94
CA ILE A 43 -7.92 1.79 1.61
C ILE A 43 -7.85 0.73 0.51
N SER A 44 -7.13 -0.36 0.76
CA SER A 44 -7.04 -1.47 -0.18
C SER A 44 -8.38 -2.18 -0.37
N SER A 45 -9.17 -2.31 0.70
CA SER A 45 -10.54 -2.83 0.64
C SER A 45 -11.47 -1.91 -0.15
N VAL A 46 -11.35 -0.59 0.04
CA VAL A 46 -12.08 0.43 -0.74
C VAL A 46 -11.72 0.37 -2.22
N PHE A 47 -10.44 0.22 -2.55
CA PHE A 47 -9.99 0.11 -3.95
C PHE A 47 -10.60 -1.11 -4.64
N LYS A 48 -10.59 -2.28 -4.00
CA LYS A 48 -11.23 -3.48 -4.55
C LYS A 48 -12.75 -3.32 -4.71
N ALA A 49 -13.41 -2.78 -3.70
CA ALA A 49 -14.85 -2.53 -3.72
C ALA A 49 -15.27 -1.67 -4.92
N LEU A 50 -14.50 -0.61 -5.17
CA LEU A 50 -14.76 0.34 -6.24
C LEU A 50 -14.32 -0.22 -7.60
N SER A 51 -13.25 -1.01 -7.67
CA SER A 51 -12.78 -1.60 -8.93
C SER A 51 -13.82 -2.54 -9.57
N GLN A 52 -14.70 -3.13 -8.77
CA GLN A 52 -15.82 -3.97 -9.24
C GLN A 52 -17.01 -3.14 -9.75
N LYS A 53 -17.08 -1.84 -9.43
CA LYS A 53 -18.22 -0.95 -9.73
C LYS A 53 -17.86 0.20 -10.69
N ILE A 54 -16.67 0.19 -11.30
CA ILE A 54 -16.23 1.25 -12.23
C ILE A 54 -17.26 1.42 -13.36
N GLY A 55 -17.70 2.66 -13.59
CA GLY A 55 -18.70 3.01 -14.62
C GLY A 55 -20.14 3.11 -14.13
N SER A 56 -20.48 2.60 -12.95
CA SER A 56 -21.84 2.70 -12.36
C SER A 56 -21.91 3.57 -11.09
N LEU A 57 -20.77 4.09 -10.63
CA LEU A 57 -20.65 4.88 -9.41
C LEU A 57 -21.05 6.34 -9.63
N GLN A 58 -22.34 6.62 -9.81
CA GLN A 58 -22.91 7.97 -9.72
C GLN A 58 -24.33 7.90 -9.15
N PRO A 59 -24.72 8.77 -8.19
CA PRO A 59 -23.95 9.85 -7.55
C PRO A 59 -23.22 9.44 -6.25
N PHE A 60 -23.45 8.21 -5.76
CA PHE A 60 -22.86 7.70 -4.52
C PHE A 60 -22.04 6.43 -4.79
N ALA A 61 -20.96 6.28 -4.03
CA ALA A 61 -20.24 5.04 -3.93
C ALA A 61 -20.75 4.25 -2.73
N ASP A 62 -21.57 3.23 -3.01
CA ASP A 62 -22.05 2.32 -1.98
C ASP A 62 -20.92 1.37 -1.54
N LEU A 63 -20.39 1.65 -0.35
CA LEU A 63 -19.37 0.89 0.35
C LEU A 63 -19.94 0.17 1.58
N SER A 64 -21.26 -0.02 1.66
CA SER A 64 -21.93 -0.60 2.84
C SER A 64 -21.53 -2.05 3.15
N HIS A 65 -20.84 -2.72 2.22
CA HIS A 65 -20.27 -4.05 2.43
C HIS A 65 -18.94 -4.00 3.21
N LEU A 66 -18.28 -2.84 3.25
CA LEU A 66 -17.08 -2.65 4.06
C LEU A 66 -17.47 -2.39 5.53
N PRO A 67 -16.72 -2.94 6.49
CA PRO A 67 -17.04 -2.75 7.90
C PRO A 67 -16.98 -1.28 8.30
N ASN A 68 -17.89 -0.86 9.18
CA ASN A 68 -17.97 0.51 9.71
C ASN A 68 -17.94 1.62 8.64
N THR A 69 -18.29 1.30 7.39
CA THR A 69 -18.17 2.21 6.27
C THR A 69 -19.55 2.60 5.77
N LEU A 70 -19.76 3.91 5.59
CA LEU A 70 -20.98 4.46 5.00
C LEU A 70 -20.77 4.79 3.52
N SER A 71 -21.87 4.99 2.80
CA SER A 71 -21.84 5.48 1.43
C SER A 71 -21.13 6.84 1.35
N PHE A 72 -20.15 6.95 0.45
CA PHE A 72 -19.51 8.24 0.18
C PHE A 72 -20.16 8.91 -1.02
N LEU A 73 -20.28 10.24 -0.96
CA LEU A 73 -20.44 11.03 -2.18
C LEU A 73 -19.24 10.74 -3.08
N PHE A 74 -19.49 10.54 -4.37
CA PHE A 74 -18.42 10.24 -5.32
C PHE A 74 -17.29 11.27 -5.23
N ASP A 75 -17.62 12.56 -5.04
CA ASP A 75 -16.66 13.65 -4.92
C ASP A 75 -15.77 13.62 -3.67
N HIS A 76 -16.16 12.88 -2.64
CA HIS A 76 -15.36 12.72 -1.42
C HIS A 76 -14.36 11.56 -1.53
N LEU A 77 -14.45 10.75 -2.58
CA LEU A 77 -13.46 9.71 -2.83
C LEU A 77 -12.11 10.34 -3.19
N PRO A 78 -11.00 9.69 -2.79
CA PRO A 78 -9.66 10.02 -3.27
C PRO A 78 -9.66 10.32 -4.78
N SER A 79 -8.92 11.33 -5.22
CA SER A 79 -8.82 11.69 -6.64
C SER A 79 -8.48 10.48 -7.51
N MET A 80 -7.61 9.60 -7.00
CA MET A 80 -7.27 8.31 -7.61
C MET A 80 -8.50 7.46 -7.92
N LEU A 81 -9.48 7.41 -7.02
CA LEU A 81 -10.73 6.66 -7.18
C LEU A 81 -11.75 7.35 -8.09
N ARG A 82 -11.68 8.68 -8.21
CA ARG A 82 -12.57 9.46 -9.08
C ARG A 82 -12.11 9.53 -10.53
N LEU A 83 -10.81 9.35 -10.76
CA LEU A 83 -10.17 9.37 -12.07
C LEU A 83 -10.25 8.03 -12.81
N PHE A 84 -10.91 7.01 -12.25
CA PHE A 84 -11.26 5.77 -12.95
C PHE A 84 -12.21 6.07 -14.12
N LYS A 85 -11.63 6.45 -15.25
CA LYS A 85 -12.27 6.54 -16.55
C LYS A 85 -11.44 5.67 -17.50
N GLU A 86 -12.04 4.61 -18.01
CA GLU A 86 -11.44 3.90 -19.15
C GLU A 86 -11.35 4.87 -20.35
N PRO A 87 -10.27 4.87 -21.16
CA PRO A 87 -9.24 3.82 -21.25
C PRO A 87 -7.76 4.27 -21.04
N ASP A 88 -7.44 5.49 -20.59
CA ASP A 88 -6.05 5.98 -20.66
C ASP A 88 -5.13 5.58 -19.46
N SER A 89 -4.33 4.56 -19.79
CA SER A 89 -3.02 4.05 -19.32
C SER A 89 -2.77 3.66 -17.86
N ASP A 90 -3.03 4.48 -16.86
CA ASP A 90 -2.44 4.22 -15.52
C ASP A 90 -3.41 3.51 -14.57
N TRP A 91 -4.71 3.78 -14.71
CA TRP A 91 -5.74 3.16 -13.86
C TRP A 91 -6.12 1.74 -14.25
N ALA A 92 -5.97 1.39 -15.54
CA ALA A 92 -6.11 0.00 -15.99
C ALA A 92 -5.03 -0.87 -15.32
N CYS A 93 -3.78 -0.41 -15.34
CA CYS A 93 -2.66 -1.09 -14.66
C CYS A 93 -2.92 -1.25 -13.16
N PHE A 94 -3.47 -0.24 -12.48
CA PHE A 94 -3.81 -0.36 -11.05
C PHE A 94 -4.91 -1.39 -10.76
N LYS A 95 -5.97 -1.41 -11.59
CA LYS A 95 -7.04 -2.41 -11.49
C LYS A 95 -6.49 -3.82 -11.73
N ASP A 96 -5.70 -3.98 -12.79
CA ASP A 96 -5.06 -5.24 -13.15
C ASP A 96 -4.10 -5.68 -12.05
N SER A 97 -3.40 -4.75 -11.41
CA SER A 97 -2.61 -5.00 -10.20
C SER A 97 -3.42 -5.56 -9.06
N PHE A 98 -4.56 -4.95 -8.70
CA PHE A 98 -5.42 -5.49 -7.64
C PHE A 98 -5.94 -6.89 -7.96
N ILE A 99 -6.28 -7.16 -9.23
CA ILE A 99 -6.74 -8.48 -9.67
C ILE A 99 -5.58 -9.49 -9.61
N ALA A 100 -4.42 -9.17 -10.18
CA ALA A 100 -3.23 -10.02 -10.19
C ALA A 100 -2.78 -10.33 -8.76
N ASN A 101 -2.77 -9.32 -7.89
CA ASN A 101 -2.39 -9.48 -6.50
C ASN A 101 -3.30 -10.48 -5.79
N SER A 102 -4.59 -10.56 -6.09
CA SER A 102 -5.51 -11.56 -5.49
C SER A 102 -5.11 -13.02 -5.77
N SER A 103 -4.30 -13.24 -6.82
CA SER A 103 -3.74 -14.54 -7.18
C SER A 103 -2.32 -14.77 -6.65
N SER A 104 -1.78 -13.82 -5.88
CA SER A 104 -0.48 -13.99 -5.20
C SER A 104 -0.53 -15.09 -4.14
N TRP A 105 0.65 -15.67 -3.84
CA TRP A 105 0.79 -16.75 -2.87
C TRP A 105 0.44 -16.33 -1.44
N GLY A 106 0.53 -15.02 -1.17
CA GLY A 106 0.09 -14.38 0.07
C GLY A 106 0.30 -12.87 0.04
N ALA A 107 -0.11 -12.20 1.11
CA ALA A 107 0.00 -10.75 1.26
C ALA A 107 0.73 -10.37 2.57
N ILE A 108 1.60 -9.36 2.50
CA ILE A 108 2.17 -8.69 3.67
C ILE A 108 1.52 -7.32 3.80
N LEU A 109 0.95 -7.04 4.97
CA LEU A 109 0.19 -5.84 5.26
C LEU A 109 1.00 -4.99 6.26
N ASN A 110 1.37 -3.77 5.84
CA ASN A 110 2.10 -2.81 6.67
C ASN A 110 1.17 -2.12 7.68
N THR A 111 0.55 -2.91 8.55
CA THR A 111 -0.40 -2.49 9.59
C THR A 111 -0.28 -3.40 10.82
N PHE A 112 -1.09 -3.16 11.84
CA PHE A 112 -1.21 -4.01 13.02
C PHE A 112 -2.67 -4.14 13.48
N GLU A 113 -2.98 -5.22 14.21
CA GLU A 113 -4.36 -5.58 14.58
C GLU A 113 -5.10 -4.48 15.35
N ALA A 114 -4.47 -3.88 16.37
CA ALA A 114 -5.13 -2.85 17.17
C ALA A 114 -5.52 -1.58 16.39
N LEU A 115 -5.03 -1.39 15.16
CA LEU A 115 -5.40 -0.27 14.28
C LEU A 115 -6.55 -0.64 13.32
N GLU A 116 -6.56 -1.87 12.81
CA GLU A 116 -7.39 -2.25 11.65
C GLU A 116 -8.04 -3.65 11.77
N ASP A 117 -8.23 -4.17 12.99
CA ASP A 117 -8.79 -5.49 13.28
C ASP A 117 -10.00 -5.86 12.40
N ILE A 118 -10.98 -4.96 12.29
CA ILE A 118 -12.22 -5.19 11.56
C ILE A 118 -11.97 -5.30 10.05
N TYR A 119 -11.02 -4.55 9.51
CA TYR A 119 -10.65 -4.59 8.11
C TYR A 119 -9.72 -5.76 7.79
N LEU A 120 -8.90 -6.21 8.74
CA LEU A 120 -8.12 -7.44 8.63
C LEU A 120 -9.02 -8.66 8.62
N TYR A 121 -10.06 -8.68 9.45
CA TYR A 121 -11.08 -9.71 9.40
C TYR A 121 -11.78 -9.73 8.04
N HIS A 122 -12.23 -8.57 7.55
CA HIS A 122 -12.82 -8.43 6.23
C HIS A 122 -11.87 -8.88 5.11
N TRP A 123 -10.59 -8.48 5.17
CA TRP A 123 -9.56 -8.87 4.21
C TRP A 123 -9.48 -10.38 4.05
N ASN A 124 -9.43 -11.12 5.16
CA ASN A 124 -9.32 -12.57 5.15
C ASN A 124 -10.54 -13.27 4.54
N GLN A 125 -11.71 -12.63 4.54
CA GLN A 125 -12.92 -13.17 3.94
C GLN A 125 -13.06 -12.81 2.46
N GLU A 126 -12.68 -11.59 2.07
CA GLU A 126 -13.03 -11.02 0.77
C GLU A 126 -11.88 -10.94 -0.22
N MET A 127 -10.62 -10.91 0.24
CA MET A 127 -9.47 -10.66 -0.62
C MET A 127 -8.95 -11.90 -1.34
N GLY A 128 -9.46 -13.09 -1.01
CA GLY A 128 -9.11 -14.35 -1.67
C GLY A 128 -7.75 -14.93 -1.26
N HIS A 129 -7.00 -14.21 -0.42
CA HIS A 129 -5.75 -14.71 0.13
C HIS A 129 -5.99 -15.64 1.31
N THR A 130 -5.51 -16.87 1.19
CA THR A 130 -5.42 -17.79 2.35
C THR A 130 -4.29 -17.43 3.31
N ARG A 131 -3.39 -16.53 2.89
CA ARG A 131 -2.20 -16.14 3.66
C ARG A 131 -2.03 -14.63 3.64
N ALA A 132 -2.25 -14.00 4.78
CA ALA A 132 -1.99 -12.58 5.00
C ALA A 132 -1.27 -12.40 6.34
N TRP A 133 -0.22 -11.57 6.36
CA TRP A 133 0.56 -11.29 7.56
C TRP A 133 0.66 -9.79 7.82
N THR A 134 0.38 -9.38 9.05
CA THR A 134 0.61 -8.01 9.51
C THR A 134 2.03 -7.90 10.06
N VAL A 135 2.76 -6.85 9.66
CA VAL A 135 4.17 -6.66 10.09
C VAL A 135 4.39 -5.43 10.96
N GLY A 136 3.32 -4.68 11.28
CA GLY A 136 3.43 -3.36 11.88
C GLY A 136 4.02 -2.33 10.91
N PHE A 137 4.00 -1.06 11.29
CA PHE A 137 4.71 -0.04 10.51
C PHE A 137 6.21 -0.32 10.60
N LEU A 138 6.80 -0.76 9.49
CA LEU A 138 8.23 -1.04 9.42
C LEU A 138 9.01 0.27 9.61
N MET A 139 9.51 0.48 10.83
CA MET A 139 10.43 1.56 11.16
C MET A 139 11.85 0.99 11.25
N ASN A 140 12.80 1.59 10.53
CA ASN A 140 14.22 1.31 10.72
C ASN A 140 14.67 2.01 12.00
N LEU A 141 14.43 1.36 13.15
CA LEU A 141 14.73 1.94 14.47
C LEU A 141 16.20 1.77 14.87
N ASP A 142 16.89 0.75 14.36
CA ASP A 142 18.17 0.33 14.95
C ASP A 142 19.43 0.69 14.12
N GLY A 143 19.30 1.42 13.01
CA GLY A 143 20.46 1.75 12.15
C GLY A 143 21.24 0.53 11.61
N ALA A 144 20.68 -0.68 11.76
CA ALA A 144 21.29 -1.96 11.38
C ALA A 144 21.04 -2.35 9.91
N GLY A 145 20.18 -1.61 9.21
CA GLY A 145 20.17 -1.58 7.74
C GLY A 145 21.20 -0.59 7.22
N PRO A 146 21.50 -0.56 5.91
CA PRO A 146 22.39 0.47 5.37
C PRO A 146 21.91 1.84 5.87
N SER A 147 22.81 2.55 6.58
CA SER A 147 22.68 3.92 7.12
C SER A 147 21.58 4.67 6.38
N PRO A 148 20.61 5.34 7.04
CA PRO A 148 19.43 5.92 6.40
C PRO A 148 19.81 6.46 5.04
N ILE A 149 19.63 5.62 4.01
CA ILE A 149 20.26 5.86 2.71
C ILE A 149 19.46 7.02 2.20
N ASP A 150 20.00 8.24 2.31
CA ASP A 150 19.65 9.44 1.56
C ASP A 150 18.25 9.40 0.93
N ARG A 151 17.22 9.11 1.74
CA ARG A 151 15.84 8.99 1.26
C ARG A 151 15.31 10.40 1.29
N GLY A 152 15.51 11.08 0.17
CA GLY A 152 15.23 12.50 0.01
C GLY A 152 16.49 13.32 -0.12
N LYS A 153 16.34 14.63 -0.06
CA LYS A 153 17.49 15.55 -0.11
C LYS A 153 18.23 15.50 1.23
N PRO A 154 19.56 15.67 1.23
CA PRO A 154 20.32 15.84 2.46
C PRO A 154 19.66 16.89 3.34
N SER A 155 19.52 16.58 4.63
CA SER A 155 18.98 17.53 5.60
C SER A 155 19.82 18.81 5.56
N SER A 156 19.15 19.97 5.47
CA SER A 156 19.82 21.27 5.61
C SER A 156 20.18 21.59 7.06
N MET A 157 19.75 20.75 8.01
CA MET A 157 20.08 20.88 9.44
C MET A 157 20.94 19.72 9.94
N PRO A 158 21.80 19.97 10.93
CA PRO A 158 22.50 18.93 11.69
C PRO A 158 21.55 17.86 12.23
N ALA A 159 22.04 16.62 12.33
CA ALA A 159 21.23 15.47 12.76
C ALA A 159 20.61 15.63 14.17
N ASP A 160 21.23 16.44 15.02
CA ASP A 160 20.81 16.76 16.40
C ASP A 160 19.96 18.04 16.50
N GLY A 161 19.80 18.81 15.42
CA GLY A 161 19.13 20.11 15.46
C GLY A 161 17.64 20.03 15.80
N VAL A 162 16.91 19.09 15.19
CA VAL A 162 15.48 18.89 15.48
C VAL A 162 15.26 18.28 16.87
N PRO A 163 15.93 17.18 17.28
CA PRO A 163 15.80 16.65 18.62
C PRO A 163 16.07 17.68 19.72
N THR A 164 17.17 18.45 19.62
CA THR A 164 17.52 19.46 20.63
C THR A 164 16.48 20.57 20.71
N TRP A 165 15.90 20.98 19.58
CA TRP A 165 14.82 21.96 19.57
C TRP A 165 13.52 21.41 20.19
N LEU A 166 13.19 20.14 19.92
CA LEU A 166 12.05 19.46 20.53
C LEU A 166 12.19 19.36 22.05
N ASP A 167 13.38 19.03 22.56
CA ASP A 167 13.67 18.91 23.99
C ASP A 167 13.49 20.24 24.76
N GLY A 168 13.57 21.38 24.06
CA GLY A 168 13.35 22.71 24.63
C GLY A 168 11.88 23.13 24.72
N CYS A 169 10.96 22.35 24.16
CA CYS A 169 9.53 22.67 24.12
C CYS A 169 8.77 22.05 25.30
N LEU A 170 7.63 22.62 25.66
CA LEU A 170 6.77 22.05 26.69
C LEU A 170 6.02 20.82 26.16
N ASP A 171 5.81 19.84 27.03
CA ASP A 171 5.02 18.66 26.69
C ASP A 171 3.63 19.05 26.17
N GLY A 172 3.27 18.53 24.99
CA GLY A 172 1.99 18.79 24.34
C GLY A 172 1.83 20.18 23.72
N SER A 173 2.85 21.05 23.72
CA SER A 173 2.77 22.39 23.12
C SER A 173 3.10 22.42 21.62
N LEU A 174 3.52 21.30 21.05
CA LEU A 174 4.00 21.20 19.67
C LEU A 174 2.93 20.62 18.73
N LEU A 175 2.78 21.26 17.58
CA LEU A 175 2.00 20.76 16.46
C LEU A 175 2.95 20.39 15.32
N PHE A 176 2.98 19.10 14.98
CA PHE A 176 3.68 18.63 13.79
C PHE A 176 2.77 18.73 12.57
N VAL A 177 3.22 19.43 11.53
CA VAL A 177 2.51 19.57 10.25
C VAL A 177 3.42 19.08 9.14
N CYS A 178 3.02 18.03 8.43
CA CYS A 178 3.74 17.49 7.29
C CYS A 178 2.77 17.15 6.17
N PHE A 179 3.05 17.69 4.98
CA PHE A 179 2.40 17.26 3.75
C PHE A 179 3.36 16.32 3.04
N ILE A 180 2.95 15.07 2.87
CA ILE A 180 3.72 14.11 2.09
C ILE A 180 3.65 14.47 0.60
N TRP A 181 4.71 14.14 -0.15
CA TRP A 181 4.67 14.25 -1.61
C TRP A 181 3.65 13.23 -2.16
N ALA A 182 2.58 13.74 -2.78
CA ALA A 182 1.76 12.94 -3.66
C ALA A 182 2.37 12.97 -5.06
N ILE A 183 2.51 11.81 -5.70
CA ILE A 183 2.83 11.72 -7.13
C ILE A 183 1.73 12.49 -7.87
N LYS A 184 2.13 13.48 -8.68
CA LYS A 184 1.23 14.24 -9.55
C LYS A 184 0.85 13.43 -10.78
#